data_AF-A0A379WWG6-F1
#
_entry.id   AF-A0A379WWG6-F1
#
_cell.length_a   1.000
_cell.length_b   1.000
_cell.length_c   1.000
_cell.angle_alpha   90.00
_cell.angle_beta   90.00
_cell.angle_gamma   90.00
#
_symmetry.space_group_name_H-M   'P 1'
#
loop_
_entity.id
_entity.type
_entity.pdbx_description
1 polymer ?
#
loop_
_entity_poly.entity_id
_entity_poly.type
_entity_poly.pdbx_seq_one_letter_code
_entity_poly.pdbx_strand_id
1 'polypeptide(L)' 'MIHQVVDKFIVELQAQLDQKGVSLEVSQEARDWLAEKGYDRAMGARPMARVIQDNLKKPLANELLFGSLVDGGTGHRRAG' A
#
# COMPACT_ATOMS: atom_id res chain seq x y z
N MET A 1 13.94 -11.25 1.26
CA MET A 1 13.42 -11.03 2.64
C MET A 1 12.62 -9.73 2.75
N ILE A 2 13.12 -8.59 2.25
CA ILE A 2 12.40 -7.31 2.41
C ILE A 2 11.06 -7.24 1.67
N HIS A 3 10.96 -7.81 0.46
CA HIS A 3 9.70 -7.87 -0.30
C HIS A 3 8.59 -8.61 0.46
N GLN A 4 8.93 -9.65 1.25
CA GLN A 4 7.95 -10.37 2.07
C GLN A 4 7.33 -9.48 3.15
N VAL A 5 8.07 -8.49 3.64
CA VAL A 5 7.54 -7.50 4.59
C VAL A 5 6.54 -6.58 3.89
N VAL A 6 6.87 -6.12 2.68
CA VAL A 6 5.97 -5.30 1.83
C VAL A 6 4.69 -6.08 1.54
N ASP A 7 4.81 -7.33 1.09
CA ASP A 7 3.68 -8.19 0.77
C ASP A 7 2.76 -8.40 1.97
N LYS A 8 3.33 -8.63 3.16
CA LYS A 8 2.56 -8.75 4.40
C LYS A 8 1.70 -7.51 4.65
N PHE A 9 2.27 -6.32 4.51
CA PHE A 9 1.51 -5.08 4.71
C PHE A 9 0.45 -4.84 3.63
N ILE A 10 0.72 -5.22 2.37
CA ILE A 10 -0.26 -5.15 1.28
C ILE A 10 -1.43 -6.08 1.58
N VAL A 11 -1.18 -7.30 2.02
CA VAL A 11 -2.22 -8.27 2.42
C VAL A 11 -3.05 -7.75 3.59
N GLU A 12 -2.41 -7.20 4.62
CA GLU A 12 -3.11 -6.58 5.76
C GLU A 12 -3.99 -5.40 5.33
N LEU A 13 -3.53 -4.61 4.36
CA LEU A 13 -4.34 -3.51 3.81
C LEU A 13 -5.49 -4.03 2.95
N GLN A 14 -5.26 -5.01 2.09
CA GLN A 14 -6.31 -5.63 1.27
C GLN A 14 -7.44 -6.16 2.17
N ALA A 15 -7.10 -6.85 3.27
CA ALA A 15 -8.10 -7.34 4.23
C ALA A 15 -8.96 -6.22 4.85
N GLN A 16 -8.43 -5.00 4.99
CA GLN A 16 -9.20 -3.83 5.44
C GLN A 16 -10.08 -3.25 4.32
N LEU A 17 -9.62 -3.32 3.08
CA LEU A 17 -10.36 -2.84 1.90
C LEU A 17 -11.47 -3.81 1.48
N ASP A 18 -11.28 -5.11 1.68
CA ASP A 18 -12.28 -6.15 1.42
C ASP A 18 -13.57 -5.89 2.20
N GLN A 19 -13.47 -5.39 3.44
CA GLN A 19 -14.61 -4.98 4.26
C GLN A 19 -15.43 -3.84 3.66
N LYS A 20 -14.84 -3.12 2.69
CA LYS A 20 -15.43 -1.99 1.96
C LYS A 20 -15.70 -2.33 0.49
N GLY A 21 -15.52 -3.59 0.08
CA GLY A 21 -15.70 -4.02 -1.30
C GLY A 21 -14.67 -3.47 -2.29
N VAL A 22 -13.48 -3.06 -1.82
CA VAL A 22 -12.44 -2.46 -2.66
C VAL A 22 -11.27 -3.43 -2.88
N SER A 23 -10.90 -3.60 -4.14
CA SER A 23 -9.70 -4.37 -4.53
C SER A 23 -8.52 -3.44 -4.77
N LEU A 24 -7.36 -3.79 -4.21
CA LEU A 24 -6.09 -3.09 -4.39
C LEU A 24 -5.13 -3.98 -5.18
N GLU A 25 -4.76 -3.51 -6.36
CA GLU A 25 -3.67 -4.08 -7.13
C GLU A 25 -2.41 -3.23 -6.98
N VAL A 26 -1.29 -3.86 -6.64
CA VAL A 26 0.01 -3.20 -6.51
C VAL A 26 0.98 -3.83 -7.50
N SER A 27 1.46 -3.02 -8.45
CA SER A 27 2.43 -3.47 -9.47
C SER A 27 3.74 -3.92 -8.83
N GLN A 28 4.50 -4.75 -9.55
CA GLN A 28 5.80 -5.19 -9.08
C GLN A 28 6.76 -4.00 -8.86
N GLU A 29 6.77 -3.03 -9.77
CA GLU A 29 7.63 -1.83 -9.64
C GLU A 29 7.29 -1.03 -8.38
N ALA A 30 6.00 -0.90 -8.04
CA ALA A 30 5.58 -0.23 -6.81
C ALA A 30 6.00 -1.02 -5.56
N ARG A 31 5.93 -2.36 -5.60
CA ARG A 31 6.43 -3.21 -4.49
C ARG A 31 7.94 -3.04 -4.30
N ASP A 32 8.69 -2.97 -5.39
CA ASP A 32 10.14 -2.79 -5.37
C ASP A 32 10.50 -1.42 -4.81
N TRP A 33 9.82 -0.37 -5.27
CA TRP A 33 10.00 0.98 -4.75
C TRP A 33 9.69 1.08 -3.25
N LEU A 34 8.61 0.43 -2.79
CA LEU A 34 8.28 0.37 -1.35
C LEU A 34 9.35 -0.36 -0.56
N ALA A 35 9.89 -1.46 -1.10
CA ALA A 35 10.96 -2.22 -0.48
C ALA A 35 12.24 -1.39 -0.33
N GLU A 36 12.64 -0.67 -1.38
CA GLU A 36 13.81 0.21 -1.37
C GLU A 36 13.65 1.39 -0.41
N LYS A 37 12.48 2.03 -0.39
CA LYS A 37 12.22 3.18 0.49
C LYS A 37 12.02 2.79 1.95
N GLY A 38 11.41 1.64 2.20
CA GLY A 38 11.09 1.16 3.54
C GLY A 38 12.21 0.39 4.22
N TYR A 39 13.32 0.16 3.52
CA TYR A 39 14.51 -0.50 4.05
C TYR A 39 15.64 0.48 4.26
N ASP A 40 16.16 0.49 5.48
CA ASP A 40 17.36 1.22 5.84
C ASP A 40 18.40 0.22 6.35
N ARG A 41 19.66 0.35 5.91
CA ARG A 41 20.70 -0.62 6.27
C ARG A 41 21.02 -0.64 7.77
N ALA A 42 20.85 0.48 8.47
CA ALA A 42 21.09 0.60 9.90
C ALA A 42 19.85 0.23 10.74
N MET A 43 18.64 0.41 10.20
CA MET A 43 17.39 0.21 10.92
C MET A 43 16.57 -1.01 10.45
N GLY A 44 17.00 -1.71 9.40
CA GLY A 44 16.25 -2.77 8.75
C GLY A 44 14.93 -2.28 8.16
N ALA A 45 13.88 -3.09 8.26
CA ALA A 45 12.55 -2.77 7.74
C ALA A 45 11.70 -1.86 8.67
N ARG A 46 12.28 -1.28 9.73
CA ARG A 46 11.53 -0.41 10.67
C ARG A 46 10.86 0.80 9.97
N PRO A 47 11.47 1.46 8.98
CA PRO A 47 10.83 2.54 8.22
C PRO A 47 9.66 2.08 7.35
N MET A 48 9.53 0.78 7.05
CA MET A 48 8.54 0.22 6.12
C MET A 48 7.11 0.61 6.46
N ALA A 49 6.74 0.53 7.75
CA ALA A 49 5.40 0.87 8.20
C ALA A 49 5.03 2.34 7.88
N ARG A 50 5.99 3.26 8.04
CA ARG A 50 5.82 4.68 7.75
C ARG A 50 5.62 4.91 6.25
N VAL A 51 6.47 4.30 5.42
CA VAL A 51 6.40 4.42 3.96
C VAL A 51 5.05 3.92 3.43
N ILE A 52 4.59 2.76 3.89
CA ILE A 52 3.29 2.20 3.47
C ILE A 52 2.13 3.05 3.98
N GLN A 53 2.20 3.54 5.21
CA GLN A 53 1.17 4.44 5.74
C GLN A 53 1.04 5.71 4.91
N ASP A 54 2.16 6.36 4.59
CA ASP A 54 2.17 7.65 3.91
C ASP A 54 1.87 7.54 2.41
N ASN A 55 2.36 6.50 1.73
CA ASN A 55 2.28 6.37 0.28
C ASN A 55 1.15 5.46 -0.21
N LEU A 56 0.58 4.61 0.66
CA LEU A 56 -0.48 3.68 0.30
C LEU A 56 -1.76 3.95 1.10
N LYS A 57 -1.69 3.86 2.43
CA LYS A 57 -2.90 3.94 3.28
C LYS A 57 -3.57 5.31 3.27
N LYS A 58 -2.80 6.40 3.44
CA LYS A 58 -3.36 7.76 3.44
C LYS A 58 -4.03 8.13 2.11
N PRO A 59 -3.40 7.92 0.94
CA PRO A 59 -4.05 8.17 -0.35
C PRO A 59 -5.34 7.36 -0.52
N LEU A 60 -5.34 6.07 -0.17
CA LEU A 60 -6.53 5.22 -0.29
C LEU A 60 -7.63 5.64 0.67
N ALA A 61 -7.30 6.03 1.90
CA ALA A 61 -8.29 6.57 2.84
C ALA A 61 -8.98 7.82 2.28
N ASN A 62 -8.23 8.72 1.65
CA ASN A 62 -8.82 9.90 1.00
C ASN A 62 -9.73 9.51 -0.17
N GLU A 63 -9.34 8.54 -1.01
CA GLU A 63 -10.18 8.07 -2.12
C GLU A 63 -11.46 7.38 -1.65
N LEU A 64 -11.39 6.62 -0.55
CA LEU A 64 -12.55 5.95 0.05
C LEU A 64 -13.53 6.91 0.71
N LEU A 65 -13.04 8.07 1.16
CA LEU A 65 -13.87 9.06 1.86
C LEU A 65 -14.44 10.11 0.90
N PHE A 66 -13.67 10.51 -0.11
CA PHE A 66 -13.95 11.70 -0.91
C PHE A 66 -13.75 11.50 -2.42
N GLY A 67 -13.22 10.35 -2.85
CA GLY A 67 -12.77 10.13 -4.21
C GLY A 67 -13.55 9.04 -4.95
N SER A 68 -12.88 8.43 -5.91
CA SER A 68 -13.48 7.47 -6.83
C SER A 68 -13.82 6.11 -6.21
N LEU A 69 -13.39 5.86 -4.96
CA LEU A 69 -13.54 4.58 -4.28
C LEU A 69 -14.67 4.56 -3.23
N VAL A 70 -15.46 5.64 -3.13
CA VAL A 70 -16.56 5.76 -2.15
C VAL A 70 -17.60 4.63 -2.27
N ASP A 71 -17.86 4.14 -3.48
CA ASP A 71 -18.88 3.12 -3.77
C ASP A 71 -18.32 1.69 -4.06
N GLY A 72 -17.04 1.42 -3.75
CA GLY A 72 -16.46 0.07 -3.93
C GLY A 72 -15.79 -0.17 -5.31
N GLY A 73 -15.02 0.81 -5.80
CA GLY A 73 -14.31 0.71 -7.08
C GLY A 73 -12.97 -0.04 -7.02
N THR A 74 -12.45 -0.45 -8.19
CA THR A 74 -11.07 -0.94 -8.34
C THR A 74 -10.15 0.23 -8.66
N GLY A 75 -9.38 0.69 -7.67
CA GLY A 75 -8.49 1.84 -7.82
C GLY A 75 -7.20 1.51 -8.54
N HIS A 76 -7.18 1.67 -9.86
CA HIS A 76 -5.98 1.45 -10.67
C HIS A 76 -5.13 2.73 -10.71
N ARG A 77 -4.37 3.03 -9.64
CA ARG A 77 -3.43 4.16 -9.65
C ARG A 77 -2.03 3.66 -10.02
N ARG A 78 -1.62 3.87 -11.28
CA ARG A 78 -0.23 3.66 -11.71
C ARG A 78 0.66 4.69 -11.02
N ALA A 79 1.53 4.24 -10.13
CA ALA A 79 2.65 5.06 -9.67
C ALA A 79 3.68 5.08 -10.81
N GLY A 80 3.86 6.25 -11.43
CA GLY A 80 4.96 6.54 -12.35
C GLY A 80 6.11 7.21 -11.63
#